data_AF-A0A9X7T5U4-F1
#
_entry.id   AF-A0A9X7T5U4-F1
#
_cell.length_a   1.000
_cell.length_b   1.000
_cell.length_c   1.000
_cell.angle_alpha   90.00
_cell.angle_beta   90.00
_cell.angle_gamma   90.00
#
_symmetry.space_group_name_H-M   'P 1'
#
loop_
_entity.id
_entity.type
_entity.pdbx_description
1 polymer ?
#
loop_
_entity_poly.entity_id
_entity_poly.type
_entity_poly.pdbx_seq_one_letter_code
_entity_poly.pdbx_strand_id
1 'polypeptide(L)' 'MNPSKSFYYTVDHAMVDEYKKMLDLMKIPYTIEAPVALLKEGADQYSFVFPNMPGRLYEMVSKLFKGDGKPYPQ' A
#
# COMPACT_ATOMS: atom_id res chain seq x y z
N MET A 1 -4.83 13.16 -13.99
CA MET A 1 -4.89 11.71 -14.27
C MET A 1 -4.69 10.99 -12.95
N ASN A 2 -5.70 10.27 -12.46
CA ASN A 2 -5.48 9.39 -11.31
C ASN A 2 -4.51 8.30 -11.79
N PRO A 3 -3.35 8.12 -11.16
CA PRO A 3 -2.41 7.13 -11.62
C PRO A 3 -3.05 5.75 -11.43
N SER A 4 -3.08 4.95 -12.50
CA SER A 4 -3.71 3.62 -12.48
C SER A 4 -3.10 2.79 -11.35
N LYS A 5 -3.95 2.33 -10.43
CA LYS A 5 -3.59 1.44 -9.33
C LYS A 5 -2.96 0.17 -9.91
N SER A 6 -1.80 -0.21 -9.41
CA SER A 6 -0.97 -1.27 -9.99
C SER A 6 -0.75 -2.43 -9.03
N PHE A 7 -0.41 -2.14 -7.78
CA PHE A 7 -0.15 -3.16 -6.77
C PHE A 7 -0.49 -2.64 -5.39
N TYR A 8 -0.58 -3.54 -4.41
CA TYR A 8 -0.91 -3.18 -3.04
C TYR A 8 -0.22 -4.07 -2.01
N TYR A 9 -0.19 -3.57 -0.77
CA TYR A 9 0.23 -4.29 0.42
C TYR A 9 -0.85 -4.18 1.49
N THR A 10 -1.08 -5.27 2.22
CA THR A 10 -1.97 -5.29 3.38
C THR A 10 -1.14 -5.06 4.64
N VAL A 11 -1.56 -4.12 5.48
CA VAL A 11 -0.87 -3.73 6.71
C VAL A 11 -1.86 -3.71 7.84
N ASP A 12 -1.47 -4.22 9.01
CA ASP A 12 -2.29 -4.15 10.21
C ASP A 12 -2.51 -2.70 10.64
N HIS A 13 -3.70 -2.39 11.12
CA HIS A 13 -4.15 -1.06 11.50
C HIS A 13 -3.15 -0.36 12.45
N ALA A 14 -2.60 -1.09 13.41
CA ALA A 14 -1.62 -0.61 14.37
C ALA A 14 -0.34 -0.06 13.71
N MET A 15 0.00 -0.53 12.50
CA MET A 15 1.21 -0.14 11.77
C MET A 15 0.93 0.92 10.69
N VAL A 16 -0.33 1.24 10.40
CA VAL A 16 -0.71 2.14 9.30
C VAL A 16 -0.03 3.50 9.41
N ASP A 17 -0.04 4.13 10.60
CA ASP A 17 0.57 5.44 10.79
C ASP A 17 2.10 5.43 10.62
N GLU A 18 2.75 4.31 10.95
CA GLU A 18 4.19 4.15 10.74
C GLU A 18 4.52 4.13 9.24
N TYR A 19 3.81 3.28 8.47
CA TYR A 19 4.02 3.19 7.02
C TYR A 19 3.67 4.51 6.31
N LYS A 20 2.61 5.21 6.72
CA LYS A 20 2.25 6.53 6.17
C LYS A 20 3.40 7.52 6.32
N LYS A 21 3.92 7.66 7.53
CA LYS A 21 5.05 8.57 7.81
C LYS A 21 6.26 8.23 6.94
N MET A 22 6.61 6.96 6.83
CA MET A 22 7.76 6.53 6.01
C MET A 22 7.55 6.85 4.53
N LEU A 23 6.35 6.56 3.99
CA LEU A 23 6.01 6.84 2.59
C LEU A 23 5.98 8.35 2.30
N ASP A 24 5.41 9.14 3.20
CA ASP A 24 5.36 10.60 3.10
C ASP A 24 6.77 11.21 3.12
N LEU A 25 7.64 10.75 4.02
CA LEU A 25 9.05 11.16 4.09
C LEU A 25 9.81 10.85 2.80
N MET A 26 9.53 9.69 2.19
CA MET A 26 10.12 9.28 0.91
C MET A 26 9.42 9.91 -0.30
N LYS A 27 8.35 10.68 -0.10
CA LYS A 27 7.50 11.28 -1.15
C LYS A 27 6.98 10.25 -2.15
N ILE A 28 6.67 9.05 -1.67
CA ILE A 28 6.12 7.98 -2.50
C ILE A 28 4.61 8.16 -2.61
N PRO A 29 4.02 8.17 -3.82
CA PRO A 29 2.58 8.25 -3.96
C PRO A 29 1.91 6.93 -3.55
N TYR A 30 0.91 7.01 -2.67
CA TYR A 30 0.09 5.87 -2.26
C TYR A 30 -1.37 6.29 -2.03
N THR A 31 -2.26 5.31 -1.96
CA THR A 31 -3.64 5.47 -1.53
C THR A 31 -3.94 4.39 -0.49
N ILE A 32 -4.64 4.74 0.58
CA ILE A 32 -5.07 3.75 1.56
C ILE A 32 -6.52 3.38 1.28
N GLU A 33 -6.75 2.09 1.14
CA GLU A 33 -8.08 1.51 1.00
C GLU A 33 -8.37 0.64 2.22
N ALA A 34 -9.45 0.99 2.93
CA ALA A 34 -10.02 0.08 3.91
C ALA A 34 -10.75 -1.04 3.15
N PRO A 35 -10.72 -2.29 3.64
CA PRO A 35 -11.44 -3.37 3.01
C PRO A 35 -12.94 -3.11 3.11
N VAL A 36 -13.55 -2.70 2.00
CA VAL A 36 -14.99 -2.41 1.89
C VAL A 36 -15.84 -3.66 2.26
N ALA A 37 -15.27 -4.85 2.10
CA ALA A 37 -15.94 -6.13 2.36
C ALA A 37 -15.76 -6.69 3.79
N LEU A 38 -14.79 -6.21 4.59
CA LEU A 38 -14.41 -6.86 5.86
C LEU A 38 -14.91 -6.13 7.12
N LEU A 39 -15.81 -5.16 6.97
CA LEU A 39 -16.59 -4.61 8.09
C LEU A 39 -17.47 -5.67 8.78
N LYS A 40 -17.55 -6.89 8.25
CA LYS A 40 -18.31 -7.99 8.86
C LYS A 40 -17.49 -8.87 9.80
N GLU A 41 -16.16 -8.94 9.71
CA GLU A 41 -15.37 -9.97 10.44
C GLU A 41 -13.97 -9.51 10.89
N GLY A 42 -13.82 -8.29 11.41
CA GLY A 42 -12.64 -7.93 12.20
C GLY A 42 -11.30 -7.95 11.47
N ALA A 43 -11.28 -7.75 10.15
CA ALA A 43 -10.02 -7.57 9.45
C ALA A 43 -9.51 -6.14 9.68
N ASP A 44 -8.72 -5.95 10.73
CA ASP A 44 -7.95 -4.74 11.04
C ASP A 44 -6.80 -4.52 10.04
N GLN A 45 -6.99 -4.82 8.76
CA GLN A 45 -5.95 -4.68 7.74
C GLN A 45 -6.35 -3.63 6.71
N TYR A 46 -5.42 -2.75 6.41
CA TYR A 46 -5.56 -1.69 5.41
C TYR A 46 -4.68 -1.99 4.20
N SER A 47 -5.19 -1.66 3.03
CA SER A 47 -4.45 -1.83 1.78
C SER A 47 -3.76 -0.52 1.40
N PHE A 48 -2.43 -0.52 1.39
CA PHE A 48 -1.63 0.52 0.75
C PHE A 48 -1.53 0.20 -0.73
N VAL A 49 -2.21 0.99 -1.55
CA VAL A 49 -2.29 0.84 -2.99
C VAL A 49 -1.34 1.82 -3.65
N PHE A 50 -0.58 1.32 -4.60
CA PHE A 50 0.46 2.06 -5.30
C PHE A 50 0.16 2.14 -6.79
N PRO A 51 0.49 3.27 -7.43
CA PRO A 51 0.46 3.36 -8.87
C PRO A 51 1.61 2.59 -9.50
N ASN A 52 1.57 2.45 -10.82
CA ASN A 52 2.76 2.00 -11.54
C ASN A 52 3.92 2.97 -11.29
N MET A 53 5.12 2.43 -11.04
CA MET A 53 6.29 3.22 -10.67
C MET A 53 7.59 2.63 -11.25
N PRO A 54 8.66 3.44 -11.35
CA PRO A 54 9.96 2.93 -11.81
C PRO A 54 10.49 1.81 -10.91
N GLY A 55 11.18 0.83 -11.51
CA GLY A 55 11.68 -0.36 -10.79
C GLY A 55 12.50 -0.03 -9.53
N ARG A 56 13.32 1.02 -9.56
CA ARG A 56 14.09 1.48 -8.40
C ARG A 56 13.19 1.96 -7.24
N LEU A 57 12.09 2.62 -7.56
CA LEU A 57 11.12 3.07 -6.55
C LEU A 57 10.35 1.87 -5.99
N TYR A 58 9.98 0.93 -6.87
CA TYR A 58 9.37 -0.34 -6.46
C TYR A 58 10.28 -1.12 -5.51
N GLU A 59 11.58 -1.25 -5.81
CA GLU A 59 12.54 -1.91 -4.92
C GLU A 59 12.65 -1.26 -3.54
N MET A 60 12.49 0.06 -3.45
CA MET A 60 12.47 0.75 -2.15
C MET A 60 11.20 0.41 -1.37
N VAL A 61 10.04 0.44 -2.05
CA VAL A 61 8.76 0.06 -1.45
C VAL A 61 8.78 -1.41 -1.01
N SER A 62 9.25 -2.33 -1.86
CA SER A 62 9.29 -3.76 -1.51
C SER A 62 10.17 -4.05 -0.31
N LYS A 63 11.30 -3.34 -0.16
CA LYS A 63 12.15 -3.41 1.02
C LYS A 63 11.45 -2.87 2.27
N LEU A 64 10.73 -1.75 2.16
CA LEU A 64 9.97 -1.18 3.27
C LEU A 64 8.91 -2.17 3.76
N PHE A 65 8.17 -2.80 2.85
CA PHE A 65 7.11 -3.76 3.16
C PHE A 65 7.61 -5.20 3.35
N LYS A 66 8.93 -5.42 3.31
CA LYS A 66 9.59 -6.73 3.48
C LYS A 66 9.05 -7.82 2.54
N GLY A 67 8.69 -7.45 1.32
CA GLY A 67 8.17 -8.39 0.33
C GLY A 67 7.66 -7.72 -0.94
N ASP A 68 7.26 -8.55 -1.91
CA ASP A 68 6.66 -8.09 -3.16
C ASP A 68 5.19 -7.68 -3.00
N GLY A 69 4.80 -6.67 -3.75
CA GLY A 69 3.44 -6.16 -3.76
C GLY A 69 2.50 -7.13 -4.47
N LYS A 70 1.28 -7.26 -3.96
CA LYS A 70 0.25 -8.05 -4.64
C LYS A 70 -0.28 -7.25 -5.83
N PRO A 71 -0.50 -7.87 -7.01
CA PRO A 71 -1.07 -7.17 -8.14
C PRO A 71 -2.47 -6.67 -7.79
N TYR A 72 -2.77 -5.41 -8.14
CA TYR A 72 -4.10 -4.84 -7.94
C TYR A 72 -5.07 -5.46 -8.96
N PRO A 73 -6.25 -5.97 -8.53
CA PRO A 73 -7.22 -6.52 -9.46
C PRO A 73 -7.71 -5.44 -10.44
N GLN A 74 -7.73 -5.77 -11.73
CA GLN A 74 -8.24 -4.90 -12.80
C GLN A 74 -9.74 -5.05 -12.98
#